data_AF-A0A0Q8PUI0-F1
#
_entry.id   AF-A0A0Q8PUI0-F1
#
_cell.length_a   1.000
_cell.length_b   1.000
_cell.length_c   1.000
_cell.angle_alpha   90.00
_cell.angle_beta   90.00
_cell.angle_gamma   90.00
#
_symmetry.space_group_name_H-M   'P 1'
#
loop_
_entity.id
_entity.type
_entity.pdbx_description
1 polymer ?
#
loop_
_entity_poly.entity_id
_entity_poly.type
_entity_poly.pdbx_seq_one_letter_code
_entity_poly.pdbx_strand_id
1 'polypeptide(L)'
;MARCRAGRRTWSRRRHRALLFPTDGLVRMPLPELGAGDDEEVILLGAVRTAAFESVANSDYDQAHEAWAARTGRSSMEVLGQLGGSPSWLQNDETPSCPSCARAMPIIAQLEEGPDHTTAMNFGGCGSACVFACEPCEQAAFLWQC
;
A
#
# COMPACT_ATOMS: atom_id res chain seq x y z
N MET A 1 -8.99 -12.71 -28.67
CA MET A 1 -7.52 -12.59 -28.84
C MET A 1 -7.13 -11.13 -28.70
N ALA A 2 -6.69 -10.70 -27.51
CA ALA A 2 -6.19 -9.34 -27.29
C ALA A 2 -4.70 -9.43 -26.93
N ARG A 3 -3.83 -8.89 -27.80
CA ARG A 3 -2.40 -8.78 -27.58
C ARG A 3 -2.13 -7.44 -26.91
N CYS A 4 -1.66 -7.45 -25.66
CA CYS A 4 -1.18 -6.23 -25.00
C CYS A 4 0.25 -5.94 -25.49
N ARG A 5 0.43 -4.89 -26.31
CA ARG A 5 1.76 -4.39 -26.70
C ARG A 5 2.26 -3.45 -25.60
N ALA A 6 3.14 -3.94 -24.72
CA ALA A 6 3.95 -3.07 -23.89
C ALA A 6 5.01 -2.37 -24.77
N GLY A 7 4.80 -1.08 -25.05
CA GLY A 7 5.80 -0.26 -25.74
C GLY A 7 7.07 -0.14 -24.91
N ARG A 8 8.24 -0.32 -25.55
CA ARG A 8 9.55 -0.06 -24.93
C ARG A 8 9.61 1.41 -24.50
N ARG A 9 9.57 1.67 -23.20
CA ARG A 9 9.97 2.96 -22.63
C ARG A 9 11.27 2.71 -21.86
N THR A 10 12.27 3.51 -22.15
CA THR A 10 13.55 3.54 -21.42
C THR A 10 13.28 3.82 -19.94
N TRP A 11 13.75 2.93 -19.07
CA TRP A 11 13.45 2.94 -17.64
C TRP A 11 14.51 3.74 -16.88
N SER A 12 14.11 4.77 -16.14
CA SER A 12 14.96 5.38 -15.10
C SER A 12 14.88 4.57 -13.81
N ARG A 13 16.03 4.39 -13.16
CA ARG A 13 16.22 3.48 -12.03
C ARG A 13 15.58 4.04 -10.75
N ARG A 14 14.78 3.19 -10.08
CA ARG A 14 14.22 3.30 -8.71
C ARG A 14 13.18 4.40 -8.46
N ARG A 15 11.91 4.03 -8.64
CA ARG A 15 10.76 4.59 -7.89
C ARG A 15 9.90 3.43 -7.43
N HIS A 16 9.48 3.42 -6.17
CA HIS A 16 8.38 2.55 -5.72
C HIS A 16 7.13 2.90 -6.56
N ARG A 17 6.45 1.90 -7.11
CA ARG A 17 5.23 2.10 -7.91
C ARG A 17 4.11 1.29 -7.28
N ALA A 18 3.04 1.97 -6.91
CA ALA A 18 1.76 1.32 -6.65
C ALA A 18 1.03 1.17 -7.99
N LEU A 19 0.46 -0.01 -8.23
CA LEU A 19 -0.35 -0.30 -9.41
C LEU A 19 -1.74 -0.72 -8.92
N LEU A 20 -2.79 -0.07 -9.40
CA LEU A 20 -4.17 -0.43 -9.13
C LEU A 20 -4.73 -1.19 -10.34
N PHE A 21 -5.22 -2.40 -10.12
CA PHE A 21 -5.85 -3.21 -11.14
C PHE A 21 -7.32 -3.47 -10.76
N PRO A 22 -8.27 -3.38 -11.70
CA PRO A 22 -9.59 -3.94 -11.50
C PRO A 22 -9.48 -5.43 -11.14
N THR A 23 -10.34 -5.92 -10.26
CA THR A 23 -10.35 -7.35 -9.90
C THR A 23 -10.86 -8.22 -11.06
N ASP A 24 -11.72 -7.66 -11.90
CA ASP A 24 -12.26 -8.34 -13.08
C ASP A 24 -11.16 -8.67 -14.10
N GLY A 25 -11.03 -9.96 -14.41
CA GLY A 25 -10.04 -10.44 -15.37
C GLY A 25 -8.65 -10.71 -14.78
N LEU A 26 -8.45 -10.57 -13.47
CA LEU A 26 -7.24 -11.07 -12.81
C LEU A 26 -7.22 -12.60 -12.85
N VAL A 27 -6.25 -13.17 -13.56
CA VAL A 27 -6.05 -14.63 -13.62
C VAL A 27 -4.86 -14.97 -12.74
N ARG A 28 -5.02 -15.95 -11.85
CA ARG A 28 -3.90 -16.52 -11.09
C ARG A 28 -2.89 -17.09 -12.10
N MET A 29 -1.66 -16.60 -12.08
CA MET A 29 -0.61 -17.24 -12.86
C MET A 29 -0.18 -18.53 -12.16
N PRO A 30 -0.08 -19.66 -12.88
CA PRO A 30 0.56 -20.85 -12.33
C PRO A 30 2.02 -20.54 -12.01
N LEU A 31 2.55 -21.25 -11.02
CA LEU A 31 3.98 -21.15 -10.69
C LEU A 31 4.79 -21.57 -11.93
N PRO A 32 5.87 -20.85 -12.31
CA PRO A 32 6.74 -21.28 -13.38
C PRO A 32 7.29 -22.68 -13.11
N GLU A 33 7.30 -23.55 -14.14
CA GLU A 33 8.04 -24.80 -14.07
C GLU A 33 9.54 -24.48 -14.12
N LEU A 34 10.28 -24.86 -13.08
CA LEU A 34 11.74 -24.80 -13.10
C LEU A 34 12.29 -25.98 -13.90
N GLY A 35 13.25 -25.74 -14.79
CA GLY A 35 13.90 -26.80 -15.54
C GLY A 35 14.77 -27.68 -14.64
N ALA A 36 14.94 -28.96 -14.99
CA ALA A 36 15.73 -29.94 -14.23
C ALA A 36 17.26 -29.66 -14.15
N GLY A 37 17.70 -28.46 -14.50
CA GLY A 37 19.07 -27.99 -14.39
C GLY A 37 19.19 -26.52 -13.97
N ASP A 38 18.08 -25.92 -13.54
CA ASP A 38 18.09 -24.56 -12.99
C ASP A 38 18.37 -24.69 -11.48
N ASP A 39 19.53 -24.22 -11.02
CA ASP A 39 19.84 -24.04 -9.60
C ASP A 39 19.00 -22.91 -8.97
N GLU A 40 18.07 -22.32 -9.71
CA GLU A 40 17.17 -21.25 -9.26
C GLU A 40 15.95 -21.85 -8.55
N GLU A 41 15.89 -21.69 -7.22
CA GLU A 41 14.71 -22.02 -6.42
C GLU A 41 13.56 -21.03 -6.69
N VAL A 42 12.31 -21.53 -6.79
CA VAL A 42 11.17 -20.62 -6.92
C VAL A 42 11.01 -19.87 -5.61
N ILE A 43 11.22 -18.55 -5.65
CA ILE A 43 10.94 -17.68 -4.52
C ILE A 43 9.41 -17.60 -4.35
N LEU A 44 8.89 -18.36 -3.39
CA LEU A 44 7.52 -18.26 -2.95
C LEU A 44 7.38 -17.11 -1.95
N LEU A 45 6.24 -16.42 -2.00
CA LEU A 45 5.84 -15.53 -0.92
C LEU A 45 5.57 -16.42 0.31
N GLY A 46 6.45 -16.35 1.31
CA GLY A 46 6.41 -17.22 2.50
C GLY A 46 5.12 -17.13 3.31
N ALA A 47 4.37 -16.03 3.16
CA ALA A 47 2.98 -15.95 3.56
C ALA A 47 2.23 -14.89 2.74
N VAL A 48 0.92 -15.11 2.56
CA VAL A 48 0.01 -14.22 1.83
C VAL A 48 -1.07 -13.77 2.79
N ARG A 49 -1.19 -12.45 2.99
CA ARG A 49 -2.31 -11.86 3.72
C ARG A 49 -3.35 -11.35 2.74
N THR A 50 -4.62 -11.45 3.15
CA THR A 50 -5.73 -10.76 2.47
C THR A 50 -6.24 -9.67 3.39
N ALA A 51 -6.74 -8.58 2.82
CA ALA A 51 -7.32 -7.48 3.55
C ALA A 51 -8.81 -7.37 3.20
N ALA A 52 -9.60 -6.90 4.17
CA ALA A 52 -10.99 -6.54 3.98
C ALA A 52 -11.20 -5.11 4.46
N PHE A 53 -12.14 -4.39 3.84
CA PHE A 53 -12.53 -3.06 4.30
C PHE A 53 -13.44 -3.16 5.51
N GLU A 54 -13.12 -2.38 6.54
CA GLU A 54 -13.93 -2.22 7.74
C GLU A 54 -14.36 -0.76 7.83
N SER A 55 -15.64 -0.53 8.15
CA SER A 55 -16.15 0.81 8.44
C SER A 55 -16.28 0.97 9.95
N VAL A 56 -15.66 2.01 10.50
CA VAL A 56 -15.73 2.36 11.93
C VAL A 56 -16.32 3.76 12.04
N ALA A 57 -17.24 3.95 12.99
CA ALA A 57 -17.89 5.24 13.23
C ALA A 57 -16.97 6.21 14.03
N ASN A 58 -15.76 6.43 13.52
CA ASN A 58 -14.82 7.42 14.04
C ASN A 58 -14.01 7.98 12.86
N SER A 59 -13.88 9.30 12.80
CA SER A 59 -13.10 10.00 11.77
C SER A 59 -11.63 10.15 12.12
N ASP A 60 -11.28 9.96 13.39
CA ASP A 60 -9.91 9.94 13.88
C ASP A 60 -9.37 8.51 13.78
N TYR A 61 -8.29 8.34 13.02
CA TYR A 61 -7.76 7.01 12.68
C TYR A 61 -7.23 6.26 13.91
N ASP A 62 -6.53 6.95 14.80
CA ASP A 62 -5.97 6.38 16.03
C ASP A 62 -7.10 5.83 16.92
N GLN A 63 -8.18 6.59 17.09
CA GLN A 63 -9.34 6.09 17.82
C GLN A 63 -10.12 5.01 17.04
N ALA A 64 -10.14 5.06 15.71
CA ALA A 64 -10.86 4.09 14.89
C ALA A 64 -10.24 2.68 14.98
N HIS A 65 -8.91 2.57 14.93
CA HIS A 65 -8.27 1.25 14.99
C HIS A 65 -8.31 0.66 16.41
N GLU A 66 -8.26 1.48 17.47
CA GLU A 66 -8.54 1.06 18.85
C GLU A 66 -9.98 0.58 19.03
N ALA A 67 -10.96 1.31 18.51
CA ALA A 67 -12.36 0.92 18.57
C ALA A 67 -12.62 -0.40 17.82
N TRP A 68 -11.96 -0.63 16.69
CA TRP A 68 -11.99 -1.90 15.98
C TRP A 68 -11.40 -3.04 16.82
N ALA A 69 -10.25 -2.83 17.47
CA ALA A 69 -9.62 -3.83 18.33
C ALA A 69 -10.51 -4.18 19.53
N ALA A 70 -11.07 -3.18 20.21
CA ALA A 70 -12.00 -3.38 21.32
C ALA A 70 -13.26 -4.16 20.91
N ARG A 71 -13.81 -3.86 19.73
CA ARG A 71 -15.00 -4.55 19.19
C ARG A 71 -14.74 -6.00 18.81
N THR A 72 -13.55 -6.30 18.27
CA THR A 72 -13.23 -7.62 17.72
C THR A 72 -12.46 -8.52 18.68
N GLY A 73 -11.87 -7.96 19.75
CA GLY A 73 -10.96 -8.67 20.65
C GLY A 73 -9.61 -9.01 20.00
N ARG A 74 -9.29 -8.41 18.85
CA ARG A 74 -8.05 -8.64 18.09
C ARG A 74 -7.02 -7.55 18.37
N SER A 75 -5.76 -7.82 17.98
CA SER A 75 -4.69 -6.83 18.10
C SER A 75 -4.90 -5.67 17.14
N SER A 76 -4.74 -4.44 17.62
CA SER A 76 -4.84 -3.23 16.79
C SER A 76 -3.78 -3.17 15.68
N MET A 77 -2.67 -3.91 15.82
CA MET A 77 -1.64 -4.09 14.79
C MET A 77 -2.12 -4.89 13.57
N GLU A 78 -3.29 -5.52 13.64
CA GLU A 78 -3.90 -6.21 12.49
C GLU A 78 -4.64 -5.25 11.54
N VAL A 79 -4.82 -3.98 11.94
CA VAL A 79 -5.29 -2.92 11.05
C VAL A 79 -4.15 -2.51 10.14
N LEU A 80 -4.40 -2.53 8.83
CA LEU A 80 -3.36 -2.34 7.81
C LEU A 80 -3.30 -0.90 7.28
N GLY A 81 -4.10 0.02 7.82
CA GLY A 81 -4.20 1.39 7.31
C GLY A 81 -5.62 1.95 7.28
N GLN A 82 -5.75 3.12 6.65
CA GLN A 82 -7.00 3.79 6.33
C GLN A 82 -7.04 4.22 4.86
N LEU A 83 -8.26 4.45 4.35
CA LEU A 83 -8.50 5.05 3.04
C LEU A 83 -9.12 6.44 3.23
N GLY A 84 -8.51 7.46 2.60
CA GLY A 84 -8.92 8.86 2.77
C GLY A 84 -8.70 9.36 4.21
N GLY A 85 -9.56 10.28 4.65
CA GLY A 85 -9.51 10.86 5.99
C GLY A 85 -8.41 11.90 6.17
N SER A 86 -7.83 11.92 7.38
CA SER A 86 -6.68 12.75 7.73
C SER A 86 -5.50 11.83 8.07
N PRO A 87 -4.26 12.14 7.60
CA PRO A 87 -3.09 11.35 7.98
C PRO A 87 -2.91 11.33 9.50
N SER A 88 -2.61 10.16 10.07
CA SER A 88 -2.07 10.07 11.42
C SER A 88 -0.54 10.21 11.35
N TRP A 89 -0.02 11.37 11.76
CA TRP A 89 1.41 11.67 11.65
C TRP A 89 2.20 11.11 12.84
N LEU A 90 3.25 10.35 12.56
CA LEU A 90 4.18 9.87 13.58
C LEU A 90 5.20 10.94 13.98
N GLN A 91 5.57 11.79 13.02
CA GLN A 91 6.55 12.86 13.21
C GLN A 91 5.91 14.23 12.94
N ASN A 92 6.36 14.93 11.89
CA ASN A 92 5.79 16.22 11.51
C ASN A 92 4.74 16.03 10.42
N ASP A 93 3.89 17.04 10.24
CA ASP A 93 3.03 17.12 9.06
C ASP A 93 3.90 17.31 7.80
N GLU A 94 3.83 16.34 6.90
CA GLU A 94 4.57 16.33 5.63
C GLU A 94 3.61 16.32 4.43
N THR A 95 2.40 16.88 4.60
CA THR A 95 1.40 16.96 3.53
C THR A 95 2.01 17.58 2.26
N PRO A 96 2.11 16.83 1.16
CA PRO A 96 2.80 17.31 -0.04
C PRO A 96 1.94 18.34 -0.77
N SER A 97 2.60 19.34 -1.36
CA SER A 97 1.98 20.23 -2.34
C SER A 97 2.14 19.66 -3.75
N CYS A 98 1.08 19.74 -4.55
CA CYS A 98 1.09 19.26 -5.93
C CYS A 98 2.12 20.08 -6.77
N PRO A 99 3.06 19.44 -7.48
CA PRO A 99 4.07 20.17 -8.25
C PRO A 99 3.49 20.94 -9.45
N SER A 100 2.27 20.63 -9.88
CA SER A 100 1.61 21.28 -11.03
C SER A 100 0.75 22.48 -10.64
N CYS A 101 0.06 22.43 -9.49
CA CYS A 101 -0.90 23.48 -9.09
C CYS A 101 -0.64 24.07 -7.70
N ALA A 102 0.41 23.63 -7.00
CA ALA A 102 0.81 24.08 -5.67
C ALA A 102 -0.23 23.90 -4.54
N ARG A 103 -1.38 23.26 -4.79
CA ARG A 103 -2.36 22.92 -3.76
C ARG A 103 -1.89 21.73 -2.92
N ALA A 104 -2.22 21.75 -1.63
CA ALA A 104 -2.05 20.58 -0.76
C ALA A 104 -2.79 19.37 -1.37
N MET A 105 -2.12 18.21 -1.37
CA MET A 105 -2.67 16.98 -1.93
C MET A 105 -3.48 16.24 -0.85
N PRO A 106 -4.74 15.84 -1.11
CA PRO A 106 -5.48 15.00 -0.19
C PRO A 106 -4.84 13.61 -0.07
N ILE A 107 -4.98 13.01 1.11
CA ILE A 107 -4.60 11.61 1.34
C ILE A 107 -5.59 10.70 0.63
N ILE A 108 -5.06 9.65 0.02
CA ILE A 108 -5.82 8.56 -0.61
C ILE A 108 -5.78 7.32 0.28
N ALA A 109 -4.63 7.02 0.88
CA ALA A 109 -4.48 5.93 1.83
C ALA A 109 -3.34 6.20 2.81
N GLN A 110 -3.46 5.66 4.01
CA GLN A 110 -2.35 5.41 4.92
C GLN A 110 -2.20 3.89 5.06
N LEU A 111 -0.96 3.41 5.16
CA LEU A 111 -0.60 2.00 5.26
C LEU A 111 0.26 1.78 6.51
N GLU A 112 -0.08 0.75 7.28
CA GLU A 112 0.73 0.29 8.40
C GLU A 112 1.68 -0.83 7.96
N GLU A 113 2.83 -0.94 8.62
CA GLU A 113 3.80 -2.03 8.42
C GLU A 113 3.15 -3.42 8.54
N GLY A 114 2.16 -3.55 9.44
CA GLY A 114 1.37 -4.76 9.64
C GLY A 114 1.95 -5.67 10.73
N PRO A 115 1.21 -6.72 11.13
CA PRO A 115 1.42 -7.39 12.43
C PRO A 115 2.55 -8.43 12.46
N ASP A 116 3.10 -8.84 11.31
CA ASP A 116 4.05 -9.95 11.22
C ASP A 116 5.28 -9.54 10.42
N HIS A 117 6.41 -9.34 11.10
CA HIS A 117 7.70 -8.94 10.52
C HIS A 117 8.16 -9.78 9.31
N THR A 118 7.70 -11.03 9.17
CA THR A 118 8.05 -11.89 8.01
C THR A 118 7.29 -11.51 6.74
N THR A 119 6.15 -10.82 6.88
CA THR A 119 5.26 -10.41 5.78
C THR A 119 4.96 -8.90 5.76
N ALA A 120 5.42 -8.18 6.78
CA ALA A 120 5.17 -6.78 7.00
C ALA A 120 5.84 -5.91 5.93
N MET A 121 5.19 -4.79 5.59
CA MET A 121 5.80 -3.76 4.76
C MET A 121 6.85 -3.03 5.60
N ASN A 122 8.12 -3.14 5.25
CA ASN A 122 9.17 -2.48 6.04
C ASN A 122 9.07 -0.96 5.94
N PHE A 123 8.59 -0.33 7.02
CA PHE A 123 8.57 1.12 7.24
C PHE A 123 9.44 1.48 8.45
N GLY A 124 10.55 0.77 8.67
CA GLY A 124 11.52 1.14 9.70
C GLY A 124 11.21 0.64 11.11
N GLY A 125 10.25 -0.26 11.29
CA GLY A 125 9.93 -0.87 12.58
C GLY A 125 9.04 0.03 13.43
N CYS A 126 7.73 -0.07 13.19
CA CYS A 126 6.65 0.78 13.71
C CYS A 126 6.41 2.07 12.90
N GLY A 127 6.78 2.09 11.62
CA GLY A 127 6.45 3.20 10.75
C GLY A 127 5.14 3.02 9.98
N SER A 128 4.70 4.11 9.36
CA SER A 128 3.54 4.14 8.48
C SER A 128 3.85 4.92 7.21
N ALA A 129 3.10 4.63 6.15
CA ALA A 129 3.26 5.28 4.85
C ALA A 129 1.95 5.93 4.39
N CYS A 130 2.06 7.13 3.84
CA CYS A 130 0.92 7.88 3.32
C CYS A 130 1.03 8.03 1.79
N VAL A 131 -0.11 7.82 1.12
CA VAL A 131 -0.31 7.99 -0.32
C VAL A 131 -1.19 9.22 -0.52
N PHE A 132 -0.71 10.17 -1.32
CA PHE A 132 -1.44 11.40 -1.65
C PHE A 132 -1.64 11.51 -3.16
N ALA A 133 -2.74 12.12 -3.59
CA ALA A 133 -2.98 12.37 -5.02
C ALA A 133 -3.68 13.71 -5.27
N CYS A 134 -3.23 14.41 -6.30
CA CYS A 134 -3.96 15.51 -6.92
C CYS A 134 -4.56 14.97 -8.22
N GLU A 135 -5.78 14.44 -8.13
CA GLU A 135 -6.47 13.83 -9.28
C GLU A 135 -6.57 14.78 -10.49
N PRO A 136 -6.92 16.08 -10.34
CA PRO A 136 -7.02 16.98 -11.48
C PRO A 136 -5.70 17.20 -12.24
N CYS A 137 -4.55 16.97 -11.59
CA CYS A 137 -3.23 17.13 -12.19
C CYS A 137 -2.54 15.78 -12.46
N GLU A 138 -3.20 14.66 -12.17
CA GLU A 138 -2.65 13.30 -12.28
C GLU A 138 -1.29 13.15 -11.58
N GLN A 139 -1.11 13.83 -10.45
CA GLN A 139 0.11 13.75 -9.63
C GLN A 139 -0.15 12.93 -8.37
N ALA A 140 0.82 12.11 -7.98
CA ALA A 140 0.78 11.36 -6.74
C ALA A 140 2.10 11.47 -5.98
N ALA A 141 2.02 11.39 -4.66
CA ALA A 141 3.17 11.38 -3.76
C ALA A 141 3.02 10.23 -2.77
N PHE A 142 4.16 9.63 -2.41
CA PHE A 142 4.27 8.56 -1.43
C PHE A 142 5.41 8.91 -0.48
N LEU A 143 5.14 8.87 0.80
CA LEU A 143 6.11 9.15 1.86
C LEU A 143 5.85 8.24 3.07
N TRP A 144 6.86 8.04 3.91
CA TRP A 144 6.77 7.20 5.10
C TRP A 144 7.55 7.84 6.25
N GLN A 145 7.13 7.55 7.48
CA GLN A 145 7.73 8.05 8.72
C GLN A 145 8.00 6.88 9.67
N CYS A 146 9.09 6.97 10.44
CA CYS A 146 9.50 6.02 11.48
C CYS A 146 10.29 6.72 12.60
#